data_AF-A0A958V498-F1
#
_entry.id   AF-A0A958V498-F1
#
_cell.length_a   1.000
_cell.length_b   1.000
_cell.length_c   1.000
_cell.angle_alpha   90.00
_cell.angle_beta   90.00
_cell.angle_gamma   90.00
#
_symmetry.space_group_name_H-M   'P 1'
#
loop_
_entity.id
_entity.type
_entity.pdbx_description
1 polymer ?
#
loop_
_entity_poly.entity_id
_entity_poly.type
_entity_poly.pdbx_seq_one_letter_code
_entity_poly.pdbx_strand_id
1 'polypeptide(L)'
;MASNKKYWRSVEELKENSPIVEKLEQNEFVEEIPIDEFLGDKKTLASSATSRRDFLKLVGFTTAAASLAACEGPVVKSIPYVVKPDEITPGIPDYYASSIADGYDFANILVKTREGRPIRIEPNKLASTSGNVNARAQASVLSLYDDNRLKGPKAHGEATDWATFDKEVIAKLNELKANGESIVILTGTCASPTTRQLVQDFSTYYGNVDKVVYDAISESPALDAFEAMYGQRALPDYDFNKAEVIVSVGADFLGDWQGGGYEVGYTKRRIPDHGNMSKHIQFESNMTLTGGNSDKRYMVSPSEQKQVLLNIYAALAGTGTAKQVSQGEGVAQAVKFLRAAGSKGVVVTGIQDKNAQLIALAINQLLQSAAMNVAITKNIRKGSDVRVKQLIADMQAGKVGALIMYNTNPAYTMPDSEAFAEALKNVKLTVNCSSFEDETAALTQYIATTPHYLESWGDVNIKTGEHGLMQPTIRPLFNTRQFQDTLL
;
A
#
# COMPACT_ATOMS: atom_id res chain seq x y z
N MET A 1 -0.43 5.34 53.94
CA MET A 1 0.90 5.38 54.56
C MET A 1 1.67 4.16 54.06
N ALA A 2 2.54 4.36 53.07
CA ALA A 2 3.35 3.27 52.54
C ALA A 2 4.39 2.88 53.61
N SER A 3 4.42 1.61 54.02
CA SER A 3 5.52 1.10 54.84
C SER A 3 6.79 1.15 53.99
N ASN A 4 7.74 2.02 54.33
CA ASN A 4 9.07 1.94 53.76
C ASN A 4 9.66 0.58 54.14
N LYS A 5 9.73 -0.35 53.18
CA LYS A 5 10.37 -1.65 53.39
C LYS A 5 11.88 -1.40 53.49
N LYS A 6 12.42 -1.45 54.71
CA LYS A 6 13.86 -1.39 54.95
C LYS A 6 14.44 -2.78 54.69
N TYR A 7 15.41 -2.87 53.79
CA TYR A 7 16.11 -4.12 53.48
C TYR A 7 17.46 -4.10 54.19
N TRP A 8 17.61 -4.95 55.21
CA TRP A 8 18.85 -5.07 55.98
C TRP A 8 19.87 -5.90 55.20
N ARG A 9 21.11 -5.40 55.10
CA ARG A 9 22.21 -6.06 54.36
C ARG A 9 23.11 -6.89 55.28
N SER A 10 23.04 -6.67 56.59
CA SER A 10 23.79 -7.41 57.63
C SER A 10 22.96 -7.58 58.91
N VAL A 11 23.38 -8.47 59.81
CA VAL A 11 22.68 -8.74 61.09
C VAL A 11 22.83 -7.57 62.06
N GLU A 12 23.86 -6.76 61.87
CA GLU A 12 24.24 -5.63 62.69
C GLU A 12 23.31 -4.42 62.45
N GLU A 13 22.73 -4.29 61.25
CA GLU A 13 21.73 -3.26 60.87
C GLU A 13 20.34 -3.47 61.50
N LEU A 14 20.12 -4.63 62.13
CA LEU A 14 18.88 -4.95 62.86
C LEU A 14 18.83 -4.26 64.24
N LYS A 15 19.97 -3.77 64.75
CA LYS A 15 20.05 -3.01 65.99
C LYS A 15 20.00 -1.52 65.64
N GLU A 16 18.96 -0.82 66.09
CA GLU A 16 18.68 0.57 65.69
C GLU A 16 19.83 1.57 65.94
N ASN A 17 20.78 1.25 66.84
CA ASN A 17 21.95 2.09 67.15
C ASN A 17 23.23 1.24 67.27
N SER A 18 23.57 0.45 66.24
CA SER A 18 24.84 -0.29 66.22
C SER A 18 26.01 0.65 65.91
N PRO A 19 26.96 0.88 66.84
CA PRO A 19 28.09 1.77 66.59
C PRO A 19 29.02 1.24 65.49
N ILE A 20 28.95 -0.06 65.17
CA ILE A 20 29.67 -0.66 64.04
C ILE A 20 29.00 -0.27 62.71
N VAL A 21 27.67 -0.22 62.67
CA VAL A 21 26.93 0.17 61.45
C VAL A 21 27.10 1.66 61.20
N GLU A 22 26.96 2.51 62.22
CA GLU A 22 27.25 3.95 62.07
C GLU A 22 28.69 4.19 61.59
N LYS A 23 29.66 3.44 62.14
CA LYS A 23 31.06 3.60 61.75
C LYS A 23 31.37 3.08 60.34
N LEU A 24 30.71 2.02 59.88
CA LEU A 24 30.83 1.49 58.52
C LEU A 24 30.04 2.33 57.50
N GLU A 25 28.88 2.86 57.87
CA GLU A 25 28.08 3.78 57.04
C GLU A 25 28.80 5.12 56.84
N GLN A 26 29.50 5.61 57.88
CA GLN A 26 30.22 6.88 57.81
C GLN A 26 31.67 6.75 57.36
N ASN A 27 32.29 5.57 57.45
CA ASN A 27 33.68 5.34 57.05
C ASN A 27 33.84 4.03 56.28
N GLU A 28 33.80 4.12 54.95
CA GLU A 28 34.12 2.98 54.07
C GLU A 28 35.62 2.61 54.10
N PHE A 29 36.49 3.48 54.64
CA PHE A 29 37.90 3.22 54.88
C PHE A 29 38.33 3.60 56.31
N VAL A 30 39.34 2.91 56.85
CA VAL A 30 39.81 3.06 58.25
C VAL A 30 40.43 4.44 58.54
N GLU A 31 40.80 5.21 57.52
CA GLU A 31 41.30 6.60 57.62
C GLU A 31 40.50 7.50 56.67
N GLU A 32 40.08 8.68 57.15
CA GLU A 32 39.43 9.71 56.33
C GLU A 32 40.35 10.16 55.19
N ILE A 33 39.83 10.12 53.97
CA ILE A 33 40.52 10.69 52.80
C ILE A 33 40.28 12.21 52.87
N PRO A 34 41.32 13.06 52.88
CA PRO A 34 41.15 14.50 53.02
C PRO A 34 40.67 15.09 51.68
N ILE A 35 39.37 14.98 51.41
CA ILE A 35 38.74 15.42 50.17
C ILE A 35 38.66 16.96 50.14
N ASP A 36 38.42 17.60 51.29
CA ASP A 36 38.31 19.06 51.40
C ASP A 36 39.64 19.79 51.17
N GLU A 37 40.76 19.19 51.58
CA GLU A 37 42.10 19.74 51.34
C GLU A 37 42.54 19.59 49.87
N PHE A 38 41.95 18.60 49.16
CA PHE A 38 42.24 18.28 47.76
C PHE A 38 41.38 19.07 46.76
N LEU A 39 40.11 19.31 47.05
CA LEU A 39 39.16 19.96 46.11
C LEU A 39 38.79 21.40 46.47
N GLY A 40 39.12 21.87 47.68
CA GLY A 40 38.69 23.18 48.18
C GLY A 40 39.40 24.40 47.57
N ASP A 41 40.61 24.24 47.00
CA ASP A 41 41.36 25.39 46.48
C ASP A 41 42.20 25.03 45.23
N LYS A 42 42.07 25.80 44.14
CA LYS A 42 42.83 25.55 42.88
C LYS A 42 44.34 25.71 43.05
N LYS A 43 44.79 26.40 44.11
CA LYS A 43 46.21 26.61 44.41
C LYS A 43 46.85 25.45 45.19
N THR A 44 46.11 24.76 46.08
CA THR A 44 46.62 23.59 46.82
C THR A 44 46.79 22.37 45.93
N LEU A 45 45.93 22.20 44.91
CA LEU A 45 46.03 21.12 43.92
C LEU A 45 47.34 21.15 43.10
N ALA A 46 47.91 22.34 42.90
CA ALA A 46 49.17 22.50 42.16
C ALA A 46 50.43 22.25 43.02
N SER A 47 50.30 22.29 44.36
CA SER A 47 51.40 22.10 45.32
C SER A 47 51.32 20.81 46.13
N SER A 48 50.18 20.10 46.10
CA SER A 48 50.02 18.84 46.83
C SER A 48 50.69 17.68 46.09
N ALA A 49 51.77 17.14 46.66
CA ALA A 49 52.29 15.85 46.24
C ALA A 49 51.38 14.73 46.77
N THR A 50 50.26 14.47 46.08
CA THR A 50 49.43 13.29 46.37
C THR A 50 50.27 12.03 46.27
N SER A 51 50.22 11.18 47.29
CA SER A 51 50.87 9.88 47.21
C SER A 51 50.21 9.05 46.10
N ARG A 52 50.97 8.20 45.39
CA ARG A 52 50.41 7.27 44.39
C ARG A 52 49.25 6.45 44.97
N ARG A 53 49.26 6.20 46.28
CA ARG A 53 48.23 5.46 47.00
C ARG A 53 46.91 6.22 47.06
N ASP A 54 46.91 7.53 47.32
CA ASP A 54 45.68 8.31 47.46
C ASP A 54 45.03 8.60 46.11
N PHE A 55 45.84 8.79 45.06
CA PHE A 55 45.35 8.84 43.69
C PHE A 55 44.67 7.52 43.28
N LEU A 56 45.29 6.36 43.60
CA LEU A 56 44.71 5.05 43.29
C LEU A 56 43.43 4.78 44.10
N LYS A 57 43.32 5.27 45.34
CA LYS A 57 42.08 5.20 46.12
C LYS A 57 40.96 6.00 45.46
N LEU A 58 41.22 7.25 45.05
CA LEU A 58 40.22 8.11 44.42
C LEU A 58 39.76 7.58 43.04
N VAL A 59 40.71 7.16 42.19
CA VAL A 59 40.41 6.59 40.88
C VAL A 59 39.72 5.24 41.03
N GLY A 60 40.16 4.41 41.98
CA GLY A 60 39.52 3.13 42.29
C GLY A 60 38.07 3.31 42.74
N PHE A 61 37.80 4.28 43.62
CA PHE A 61 36.46 4.55 44.14
C PHE A 61 35.52 5.16 43.09
N THR A 62 35.98 6.13 42.31
CA THR A 62 35.18 6.74 41.23
C THR A 62 34.89 5.75 40.12
N THR A 63 35.84 4.88 39.78
CA THR A 63 35.64 3.82 38.78
C THR A 63 34.71 2.73 39.31
N ALA A 64 34.84 2.30 40.57
CA ALA A 64 33.97 1.31 41.19
C ALA A 64 32.52 1.82 41.34
N ALA A 65 32.32 3.05 41.82
CA ALA A 65 31.01 3.68 41.95
C ALA A 65 30.33 3.88 40.58
N ALA A 66 31.08 4.34 39.57
CA ALA A 66 30.58 4.44 38.21
C ALA A 66 30.22 3.07 37.60
N SER A 67 30.99 2.01 37.91
CA SER A 67 30.69 0.66 37.46
C SER A 67 29.45 0.06 38.15
N LEU A 68 29.22 0.35 39.43
CA LEU A 68 28.00 -0.04 40.16
C LEU A 68 26.75 0.66 39.60
N ALA A 69 26.84 1.96 39.31
CA ALA A 69 25.76 2.71 38.65
C ALA A 69 25.52 2.25 37.20
N ALA A 70 26.57 1.79 36.50
CA ALA A 70 26.45 1.19 35.16
C ALA A 70 25.90 -0.25 35.16
N CYS A 71 25.80 -0.90 36.33
CA CYS A 71 25.22 -2.23 36.50
C CYS A 71 23.74 -2.22 36.95
N GLU A 72 23.15 -1.05 37.24
CA GLU A 72 21.70 -0.94 37.48
C GLU A 72 20.94 -0.92 36.15
N GLY A 73 20.41 -2.09 35.76
CA GLY A 73 19.57 -2.19 34.58
C GLY A 73 18.35 -1.25 34.66
N PRO A 74 17.88 -0.70 33.53
CA PRO A 74 16.78 0.25 33.53
C PRO A 74 15.51 -0.37 34.11
N VAL A 75 14.77 0.38 34.94
CA VAL A 75 13.49 -0.06 35.49
C VAL A 75 12.45 -0.15 34.38
N VAL A 76 12.13 -1.38 33.94
CA VAL A 76 11.08 -1.65 32.96
C VAL A 76 9.72 -1.68 33.64
N LYS A 77 8.82 -0.76 33.25
CA LYS A 77 7.44 -0.70 33.78
C LYS A 77 6.51 -1.56 32.93
N SER A 78 5.68 -2.37 33.59
CA SER A 78 4.56 -3.09 32.96
C SER A 78 3.25 -2.37 33.32
N ILE A 79 2.57 -1.82 32.31
CA ILE A 79 1.33 -1.05 32.50
C ILE A 79 0.15 -1.92 32.05
N PRO A 80 -0.71 -2.42 32.97
CA PRO A 80 -1.89 -3.18 32.60
C PRO A 80 -2.99 -2.28 32.05
N TYR A 81 -3.97 -2.89 31.37
CA TYR A 81 -5.21 -2.19 31.02
C TYR A 81 -5.93 -1.69 32.27
N VAL A 82 -6.43 -0.45 32.22
CA VAL A 82 -7.33 0.07 33.26
C VAL A 82 -8.67 -0.67 33.20
N VAL A 83 -9.21 -0.81 31.99
CA VAL A 83 -10.37 -1.66 31.67
C VAL A 83 -9.95 -2.55 30.52
N LYS A 84 -9.80 -3.85 30.78
CA LYS A 84 -9.36 -4.82 29.77
C LYS A 84 -10.56 -5.19 28.89
N PRO A 85 -10.45 -5.11 27.54
CA PRO A 85 -11.45 -5.68 26.66
C PRO A 85 -11.55 -7.19 26.83
N ASP A 86 -12.76 -7.74 26.71
CA ASP A 86 -13.01 -9.18 26.89
C ASP A 86 -12.29 -10.03 25.83
N GLU A 87 -12.24 -9.52 24.60
CA GLU A 87 -11.64 -10.20 23.45
C GLU A 87 -10.10 -10.28 23.52
N ILE A 88 -9.45 -9.37 24.28
CA ILE A 88 -7.99 -9.27 24.31
C ILE A 88 -7.43 -10.08 25.48
N THR A 89 -6.54 -11.02 25.17
CA THR A 89 -5.71 -11.72 26.16
C THR A 89 -4.24 -11.35 25.97
N PRO A 90 -3.64 -10.56 26.88
CA PRO A 90 -2.23 -10.17 26.78
C PRO A 90 -1.32 -11.39 26.63
N GLY A 91 -0.43 -11.36 25.64
CA GLY A 91 0.44 -12.48 25.28
C GLY A 91 -0.02 -13.26 24.04
N ILE A 92 -1.32 -13.25 23.73
CA ILE A 92 -1.93 -14.03 22.65
C ILE A 92 -2.30 -13.09 21.49
N PRO A 93 -1.88 -13.37 20.25
CA PRO A 93 -2.27 -12.57 19.10
C PRO A 93 -3.70 -12.89 18.64
N ASP A 94 -4.39 -11.86 18.15
CA ASP A 94 -5.70 -11.98 17.51
C ASP A 94 -5.57 -11.84 16.00
N TYR A 95 -6.55 -12.34 15.25
CA TYR A 95 -6.59 -12.26 13.79
C TYR A 95 -7.92 -11.66 13.34
N TYR A 96 -7.83 -10.56 12.61
CA TYR A 96 -9.00 -9.86 12.06
C TYR A 96 -9.07 -10.09 10.55
N ALA A 97 -10.25 -10.44 10.05
CA ALA A 97 -10.50 -10.51 8.61
C ALA A 97 -10.72 -9.08 8.05
N SER A 98 -9.90 -8.67 7.09
CA SER A 98 -10.01 -7.35 6.46
C SER A 98 -9.68 -7.46 4.98
N SER A 99 -9.63 -6.33 4.29
CA SER A 99 -9.24 -6.24 2.88
C SER A 99 -8.32 -5.03 2.69
N ILE A 100 -7.34 -5.16 1.80
CA ILE A 100 -6.54 -4.04 1.30
C ILE A 100 -7.09 -3.62 -0.07
N ALA A 101 -7.24 -2.32 -0.27
CA ALA A 101 -7.65 -1.71 -1.53
C ALA A 101 -7.04 -0.30 -1.62
N ASP A 102 -5.76 -0.22 -1.97
CA ASP A 102 -5.00 1.04 -2.03
C ASP A 102 -5.00 1.67 -3.43
N GLY A 103 -5.86 1.21 -4.35
CA GLY A 103 -5.93 1.68 -5.73
C GLY A 103 -5.02 0.93 -6.70
N TYR A 104 -4.00 0.23 -6.20
CA TYR A 104 -3.14 -0.62 -7.03
C TYR A 104 -3.24 -2.09 -6.63
N ASP A 105 -2.98 -2.39 -5.35
CA ASP A 105 -3.04 -3.70 -4.73
C ASP A 105 -4.42 -3.93 -4.08
N PHE A 106 -4.99 -5.09 -4.37
CA PHE A 106 -6.32 -5.50 -3.88
C PHE A 106 -6.27 -6.95 -3.40
N ALA A 107 -6.56 -7.18 -2.13
CA ALA A 107 -6.57 -8.53 -1.56
C ALA A 107 -7.46 -8.65 -0.33
N ASN A 108 -7.98 -9.85 -0.10
CA ASN A 108 -8.59 -10.24 1.17
C ASN A 108 -7.51 -10.79 2.09
N ILE A 109 -7.44 -10.23 3.29
CA ILE A 109 -6.31 -10.42 4.19
C ILE A 109 -6.77 -10.81 5.60
N LEU A 110 -5.84 -11.40 6.34
CA LEU A 110 -5.92 -11.55 7.79
C LEU A 110 -4.87 -10.65 8.43
N VAL A 111 -5.30 -9.81 9.34
CA VAL A 111 -4.42 -8.90 10.08
C VAL A 111 -4.15 -9.52 11.44
N LYS A 112 -2.89 -9.91 11.68
CA LYS A 112 -2.46 -10.36 13.00
C LYS A 112 -2.22 -9.13 13.87
N THR A 113 -2.88 -9.08 15.02
CA THR A 113 -2.72 -8.00 15.99
C THR A 113 -2.13 -8.51 17.31
N ARG A 114 -1.47 -7.60 18.02
CA ARG A 114 -0.96 -7.78 19.39
C ARG A 114 -1.57 -6.70 20.26
N GLU A 115 -2.42 -7.09 21.20
CA GLU A 115 -3.03 -6.15 22.16
C GLU A 115 -3.70 -4.94 21.45
N GLY A 116 -4.28 -5.17 20.27
CA GLY A 116 -4.90 -4.14 19.41
C GLY A 116 -3.97 -3.42 18.42
N ARG A 117 -2.72 -3.87 18.25
CA ARG A 117 -1.75 -3.30 17.31
C ARG A 117 -1.48 -4.25 16.15
N PRO A 118 -1.74 -3.87 14.89
CA PRO A 118 -1.39 -4.68 13.72
C PRO A 118 0.12 -4.92 13.64
N ILE A 119 0.54 -6.17 13.48
CA ILE A 119 1.97 -6.53 13.39
C ILE A 119 2.31 -7.30 12.11
N ARG A 120 1.32 -7.89 11.43
CA ARG A 120 1.55 -8.68 10.22
C ARG A 120 0.28 -8.83 9.40
N ILE A 121 0.41 -8.74 8.07
CA ILE A 121 -0.62 -9.16 7.12
C ILE A 121 -0.35 -10.60 6.68
N GLU A 122 -1.40 -11.42 6.67
CA GLU A 122 -1.39 -12.80 6.18
C GLU A 122 -2.49 -13.01 5.12
N PRO A 123 -2.32 -14.01 4.22
CA PRO A 123 -3.36 -14.37 3.26
C PRO A 123 -4.64 -14.90 3.93
N ASN A 124 -5.81 -14.39 3.51
CA ASN A 124 -7.08 -14.95 3.93
C ASN A 124 -7.46 -16.18 3.08
N LYS A 125 -7.10 -17.37 3.58
CA LYS A 125 -7.38 -18.65 2.92
C LYS A 125 -8.86 -19.05 2.90
N LEU A 126 -9.71 -18.38 3.69
CA LEU A 126 -11.16 -18.60 3.68
C LEU A 126 -11.85 -17.74 2.61
N ALA A 127 -11.17 -16.74 2.05
CA ALA A 127 -11.70 -15.96 0.95
C ALA A 127 -11.79 -16.82 -0.32
N SER A 128 -12.97 -16.84 -0.94
CA SER A 128 -13.24 -17.62 -2.16
C SER A 128 -12.41 -17.14 -3.36
N THR A 129 -12.09 -15.85 -3.40
CA THR A 129 -11.30 -15.16 -4.41
C THR A 129 -10.40 -14.12 -3.76
N SER A 130 -9.34 -13.72 -4.47
CA SER A 130 -8.49 -12.59 -4.07
C SER A 130 -7.83 -12.74 -2.68
N GLY A 131 -7.72 -13.96 -2.15
CA GLY A 131 -7.14 -14.24 -0.82
C GLY A 131 -5.62 -14.36 -0.79
N ASN A 132 -4.95 -14.20 -1.94
CA ASN A 132 -3.49 -14.19 -2.03
C ASN A 132 -2.96 -12.78 -1.74
N VAL A 133 -1.77 -12.69 -1.14
CA VAL A 133 -1.18 -11.43 -0.72
C VAL A 133 0.23 -11.33 -1.28
N ASN A 134 0.52 -10.23 -1.98
CA ASN A 134 1.84 -9.95 -2.52
C ASN A 134 2.76 -9.30 -1.47
N ALA A 135 4.02 -9.06 -1.83
CA ALA A 135 5.01 -8.49 -0.92
C ALA A 135 4.66 -7.06 -0.47
N ARG A 136 4.11 -6.22 -1.35
CA ARG A 136 3.72 -4.84 -1.03
C ARG A 136 2.60 -4.79 0.01
N ALA A 137 1.54 -5.58 -0.19
CA ALA A 137 0.46 -5.71 0.79
C ALA A 137 0.96 -6.25 2.15
N GLN A 138 1.93 -7.19 2.16
CA GLN A 138 2.56 -7.62 3.43
C GLN A 138 3.35 -6.49 4.11
N ALA A 139 4.10 -5.70 3.33
CA ALA A 139 4.91 -4.60 3.82
C ALA A 139 4.09 -3.37 4.25
N SER A 140 2.84 -3.25 3.81
CA SER A 140 1.96 -2.12 4.12
C SER A 140 1.66 -1.93 5.62
N VAL A 141 1.97 -2.91 6.48
CA VAL A 141 1.96 -2.67 7.95
C VAL A 141 2.96 -1.58 8.33
N LEU A 142 4.08 -1.45 7.61
CA LEU A 142 5.10 -0.45 7.91
C LEU A 142 4.59 0.97 7.63
N SER A 143 3.81 1.17 6.56
CA SER A 143 3.22 2.48 6.25
C SER A 143 2.20 2.93 7.29
N LEU A 144 1.58 2.03 8.05
CA LEU A 144 0.74 2.40 9.21
C LEU A 144 1.55 3.15 10.27
N TYR A 145 2.78 2.69 10.53
CA TYR A 145 3.66 3.20 11.59
C TYR A 145 4.72 4.19 11.08
N ASP A 146 4.51 4.79 9.91
CA ASP A 146 5.42 5.79 9.35
C ASP A 146 5.22 7.14 10.04
N ASP A 147 6.30 7.68 10.61
CA ASP A 147 6.31 8.98 11.30
C ASP A 147 6.15 10.17 10.35
N ASN A 148 6.37 9.99 9.04
CA ASN A 148 6.19 11.02 8.01
C ASN A 148 4.73 11.18 7.58
N ARG A 149 3.81 10.37 8.11
CA ARG A 149 2.38 10.58 7.90
C ARG A 149 1.96 11.94 8.45
N LEU A 150 1.06 12.59 7.73
CA LEU A 150 0.41 13.80 8.19
C LEU A 150 -0.36 13.52 9.50
N LYS A 151 -0.21 14.43 10.47
CA LYS A 151 -0.76 14.26 11.83
C LYS A 151 -2.15 14.88 12.01
N GLY A 152 -2.60 15.67 11.04
CA GLY A 152 -3.86 16.40 11.02
C GLY A 152 -3.99 17.25 9.75
N PRO A 153 -5.18 17.81 9.48
CA PRO A 153 -5.47 18.51 8.24
C PRO A 153 -4.61 19.78 8.08
N LYS A 154 -4.39 20.18 6.84
CA LYS A 154 -3.69 21.43 6.49
C LYS A 154 -4.55 22.31 5.59
N ALA A 155 -4.42 23.62 5.76
CA ALA A 155 -4.99 24.64 4.89
C ALA A 155 -3.89 25.65 4.53
N HIS A 156 -3.74 25.92 3.24
CA HIS A 156 -2.75 26.82 2.67
C HIS A 156 -1.31 26.57 3.15
N GLY A 157 -0.94 25.29 3.29
CA GLY A 157 0.39 24.86 3.74
C GLY A 157 0.57 24.80 5.26
N GLU A 158 -0.37 25.30 6.04
CA GLU A 158 -0.31 25.37 7.51
C GLU A 158 -1.25 24.36 8.17
N ALA A 159 -0.93 23.94 9.40
CA ALA A 159 -1.80 23.06 10.18
C ALA A 159 -3.12 23.76 10.55
N THR A 160 -4.24 23.03 10.44
CA THR A 160 -5.57 23.52 10.81
C THR A 160 -6.34 22.48 11.64
N ASP A 161 -7.53 22.83 12.11
CA ASP A 161 -8.49 21.90 12.72
C ASP A 161 -9.61 21.53 11.73
N TRP A 162 -10.27 20.40 11.96
CA TRP A 162 -11.32 19.90 11.05
C TRP A 162 -12.53 20.83 10.95
N ALA A 163 -12.90 21.55 12.01
CA ALA A 163 -14.06 22.43 11.98
C ALA A 163 -13.79 23.67 11.12
N THR A 164 -12.58 24.23 11.20
CA THR A 164 -12.13 25.32 10.32
C THR A 164 -12.03 24.84 8.88
N PHE A 165 -11.39 23.68 8.65
CA PHE A 165 -11.31 23.05 7.33
C PHE A 165 -12.69 22.89 6.68
N ASP A 166 -13.64 22.29 7.40
CA ASP A 166 -14.99 22.01 6.88
C ASP A 166 -15.72 23.31 6.54
N LYS A 167 -15.67 24.30 7.42
CA LYS A 167 -16.32 25.58 7.21
C LYS A 167 -15.84 26.25 5.91
N GLU A 168 -14.53 26.27 5.66
CA GLU A 168 -13.92 26.92 4.50
C GLU A 168 -14.22 26.16 3.20
N VAL A 169 -14.02 24.83 3.21
CA VAL A 169 -14.25 23.97 2.04
C VAL A 169 -15.74 23.94 1.66
N ILE A 170 -16.64 23.78 2.64
CA ILE A 170 -18.10 23.77 2.40
C ILE A 170 -18.57 25.13 1.87
N ALA A 171 -18.08 26.24 2.43
CA ALA A 171 -18.42 27.56 1.93
C ALA A 171 -18.03 27.73 0.45
N LYS A 172 -16.83 27.27 0.08
CA LYS A 172 -16.36 27.36 -1.30
C LYS A 172 -17.12 26.43 -2.24
N LEU A 173 -17.41 25.20 -1.85
CA LEU A 173 -18.23 24.28 -2.64
C LEU A 173 -19.65 24.82 -2.87
N ASN A 174 -20.26 25.45 -1.86
CA ASN A 174 -21.58 26.08 -1.99
C ASN A 174 -21.57 27.29 -2.93
N GLU A 175 -20.50 28.10 -2.92
CA GLU A 175 -20.29 29.18 -3.89
C GLU A 175 -20.22 28.64 -5.33
N LEU A 176 -19.42 27.60 -5.55
CA LEU A 176 -19.27 26.96 -6.87
C LEU A 176 -20.59 26.38 -7.36
N LYS A 177 -21.34 25.70 -6.48
CA LYS A 177 -22.68 25.19 -6.76
C LYS A 177 -23.65 26.31 -7.16
N ALA A 178 -23.67 27.43 -6.43
CA ALA A 178 -24.54 28.57 -6.73
C ALA A 178 -24.22 29.20 -8.10
N ASN A 179 -22.95 29.19 -8.50
CA ASN A 179 -22.48 29.70 -9.79
C ASN A 179 -22.59 28.66 -10.93
N GLY A 180 -22.99 27.41 -10.64
CA GLY A 180 -23.06 26.32 -11.63
C GLY A 180 -21.69 25.84 -12.12
N GLU A 181 -20.62 26.09 -11.37
CA GLU A 181 -19.26 25.71 -11.73
C GLU A 181 -19.00 24.22 -11.54
N SER A 182 -18.11 23.65 -12.35
CA SER A 182 -17.82 22.21 -12.31
C SER A 182 -16.99 21.84 -11.07
N ILE A 183 -17.42 20.79 -10.36
CA ILE A 183 -16.67 20.15 -9.29
C ILE A 183 -16.22 18.78 -9.79
N VAL A 184 -14.92 18.51 -9.78
CA VAL A 184 -14.39 17.22 -10.23
C VAL A 184 -13.82 16.46 -9.04
N ILE A 185 -14.22 15.19 -8.91
CA ILE A 185 -13.60 14.23 -8.01
C ILE A 185 -12.66 13.35 -8.84
N LEU A 186 -11.36 13.50 -8.61
CA LEU A 186 -10.31 12.71 -9.24
C LEU A 186 -9.83 11.62 -8.26
N THR A 187 -10.10 10.35 -8.57
CA THR A 187 -9.69 9.25 -7.70
C THR A 187 -8.77 8.25 -8.40
N GLY A 188 -7.96 7.53 -7.63
CA GLY A 188 -7.51 6.19 -8.03
C GLY A 188 -8.70 5.22 -8.18
N THR A 189 -8.47 4.02 -8.72
CA THR A 189 -9.54 3.01 -8.78
C THR A 189 -9.99 2.60 -7.37
N CYS A 190 -11.24 2.92 -7.02
CA CYS A 190 -11.87 2.45 -5.77
C CYS A 190 -12.83 1.30 -6.06
N ALA A 191 -12.45 0.09 -5.68
CA ALA A 191 -13.30 -1.11 -5.80
C ALA A 191 -14.36 -1.20 -4.68
N SER A 192 -15.00 -0.09 -4.31
CA SER A 192 -15.93 0.00 -3.16
C SER A 192 -17.35 0.37 -3.64
N PRO A 193 -18.35 -0.52 -3.44
CA PRO A 193 -19.76 -0.20 -3.69
C PRO A 193 -20.28 0.98 -2.88
N THR A 194 -20.01 1.02 -1.56
CA THR A 194 -20.49 2.12 -0.70
C THR A 194 -19.88 3.46 -1.07
N THR A 195 -18.57 3.51 -1.35
CA THR A 195 -17.89 4.76 -1.79
C THR A 195 -18.45 5.23 -3.13
N ARG A 196 -18.80 4.31 -4.04
CA ARG A 196 -19.45 4.66 -5.31
C ARG A 196 -20.81 5.30 -5.10
N GLN A 197 -21.62 4.75 -4.19
CA GLN A 197 -22.91 5.33 -3.84
C GLN A 197 -22.75 6.71 -3.21
N LEU A 198 -21.81 6.87 -2.28
CA LEU A 198 -21.54 8.15 -1.62
C LEU A 198 -21.12 9.24 -2.63
N VAL A 199 -20.26 8.92 -3.59
CA VAL A 199 -19.90 9.88 -4.65
C VAL A 199 -21.11 10.24 -5.53
N GLN A 200 -22.03 9.30 -5.76
CA GLN A 200 -23.28 9.59 -6.46
C GLN A 200 -24.20 10.51 -5.66
N ASP A 201 -24.29 10.31 -4.35
CA ASP A 201 -25.09 11.14 -3.44
C ASP A 201 -24.51 12.57 -3.36
N PHE A 202 -23.18 12.68 -3.24
CA PHE A 202 -22.45 13.95 -3.34
C PHE A 202 -22.73 14.66 -4.67
N SER A 203 -22.68 13.91 -5.78
CA SER A 203 -22.96 14.45 -7.12
C SER A 203 -24.41 14.95 -7.24
N THR A 204 -25.35 14.24 -6.65
CA THR A 204 -26.77 14.62 -6.61
C THR A 204 -26.98 15.90 -5.80
N TYR A 205 -26.27 16.06 -4.67
CA TYR A 205 -26.37 17.25 -3.84
C TYR A 205 -25.76 18.50 -4.50
N TYR A 206 -24.57 18.40 -5.10
CA TYR A 206 -23.86 19.54 -5.68
C TYR A 206 -24.21 19.82 -7.15
N GLY A 207 -24.83 18.88 -7.86
CA GLY A 207 -25.33 19.05 -9.22
C GLY A 207 -24.25 18.88 -10.29
N ASN A 208 -23.46 19.91 -10.57
CA ASN A 208 -22.42 19.90 -11.62
C ASN A 208 -21.13 19.21 -11.12
N VAL A 209 -21.25 17.93 -10.78
CA VAL A 209 -20.13 17.10 -10.32
C VAL A 209 -19.77 16.06 -11.36
N ASP A 210 -18.48 15.96 -11.68
CA ASP A 210 -17.94 14.87 -12.49
C ASP A 210 -16.96 14.01 -11.68
N LYS A 211 -16.94 12.70 -11.96
CA LYS A 211 -15.98 11.76 -11.39
C LYS A 211 -15.04 11.26 -12.47
N VAL A 212 -13.75 11.49 -12.28
CA VAL A 212 -12.67 11.00 -13.15
C VAL A 212 -11.80 10.02 -12.38
N VAL A 213 -11.46 8.89 -13.00
CA VAL A 213 -10.56 7.89 -12.41
C VAL A 213 -9.22 7.94 -13.14
N TYR A 214 -8.15 8.12 -12.37
CA TYR A 214 -6.78 8.12 -12.85
C TYR A 214 -5.98 7.02 -12.14
N ASP A 215 -5.46 6.09 -12.93
CA ASP A 215 -4.56 5.04 -12.47
C ASP A 215 -3.15 5.37 -12.99
N ALA A 216 -2.15 5.43 -12.11
CA ALA A 216 -0.77 5.72 -12.50
C ALA A 216 -0.21 4.72 -13.51
N ILE A 217 -0.54 3.44 -13.32
CA ILE A 217 -0.31 2.37 -14.30
C ILE A 217 -1.65 2.06 -14.97
N SER A 218 -1.86 2.64 -16.14
CA SER A 218 -3.13 2.57 -16.86
C SER A 218 -3.38 1.21 -17.51
N GLU A 219 -4.64 0.78 -17.50
CA GLU A 219 -5.18 -0.34 -18.29
C GLU A 219 -6.33 0.14 -19.20
N SER A 220 -6.39 1.45 -19.50
CA SER A 220 -7.48 2.06 -20.29
C SER A 220 -7.71 1.34 -21.64
N PRO A 221 -6.68 0.98 -22.44
CA PRO A 221 -6.89 0.28 -23.70
C PRO A 221 -7.55 -1.10 -23.54
N ALA A 222 -7.24 -1.84 -22.46
CA ALA A 222 -7.86 -3.13 -22.17
C ALA A 222 -9.33 -2.95 -21.76
N LEU A 223 -9.62 -1.94 -20.94
CA LEU A 223 -10.98 -1.56 -20.56
C LEU A 223 -11.81 -1.13 -21.79
N ASP A 224 -11.25 -0.30 -22.67
CA ASP A 224 -11.89 0.18 -23.91
C ASP A 224 -12.21 -0.98 -24.88
N ALA A 225 -11.30 -1.95 -24.99
CA ALA A 225 -11.46 -3.11 -25.84
C ALA A 225 -12.55 -4.06 -25.30
N PHE A 226 -12.54 -4.31 -23.99
CA PHE A 226 -13.55 -5.14 -23.34
C PHE A 226 -14.94 -4.48 -23.42
N GLU A 227 -15.04 -3.17 -23.22
CA GLU A 227 -16.28 -2.40 -23.42
C GLU A 227 -16.79 -2.49 -24.85
N ALA A 228 -15.92 -2.34 -25.85
CA ALA A 228 -16.31 -2.42 -27.26
C ALA A 228 -16.80 -3.81 -27.69
N MET A 229 -16.29 -4.89 -27.07
CA MET A 229 -16.66 -6.26 -27.43
C MET A 229 -17.83 -6.81 -26.59
N TYR A 230 -17.92 -6.43 -25.31
CA TYR A 230 -18.86 -7.03 -24.35
C TYR A 230 -19.83 -6.02 -23.71
N GLY A 231 -19.74 -4.72 -24.04
CA GLY A 231 -20.67 -3.68 -23.58
C GLY A 231 -20.46 -3.21 -22.14
N GLN A 232 -19.42 -3.68 -21.46
CA GLN A 232 -19.11 -3.29 -20.08
C GLN A 232 -17.64 -2.87 -19.98
N ARG A 233 -17.36 -1.72 -19.37
CA ARG A 233 -16.00 -1.26 -19.10
C ARG A 233 -15.40 -1.95 -17.87
N ALA A 234 -14.71 -3.07 -18.09
CA ALA A 234 -14.09 -3.87 -17.04
C ALA A 234 -12.93 -4.73 -17.59
N LEU A 235 -12.21 -5.42 -16.71
CA LEU A 235 -11.22 -6.41 -17.11
C LEU A 235 -11.82 -7.83 -16.98
N PRO A 236 -11.62 -8.73 -17.96
CA PRO A 236 -11.97 -10.14 -17.81
C PRO A 236 -11.11 -10.80 -16.73
N ASP A 237 -11.63 -11.85 -16.10
CA ASP A 237 -10.85 -12.70 -15.20
C ASP A 237 -10.32 -13.93 -15.94
N TYR A 238 -9.08 -14.31 -15.66
CA TYR A 238 -8.43 -15.47 -16.26
C TYR A 238 -8.15 -16.55 -15.21
N ASP A 239 -8.66 -17.75 -15.45
CA ASP A 239 -8.42 -18.95 -14.66
C ASP A 239 -7.41 -19.86 -15.38
N PHE A 240 -6.13 -19.61 -15.13
CA PHE A 240 -5.04 -20.40 -15.72
C PHE A 240 -5.03 -21.87 -15.27
N ASN A 241 -5.79 -22.24 -14.23
CA ASN A 241 -5.97 -23.65 -13.87
C ASN A 241 -6.82 -24.42 -14.91
N LYS A 242 -7.49 -23.73 -15.82
CA LYS A 242 -8.26 -24.34 -16.93
C LYS A 242 -7.51 -24.35 -18.26
N ALA A 243 -6.29 -23.80 -18.31
CA ALA A 243 -5.48 -23.73 -19.53
C ALA A 243 -4.46 -24.88 -19.62
N GLU A 244 -4.49 -25.63 -20.72
CA GLU A 244 -3.44 -26.58 -21.11
C GLU A 244 -2.38 -25.93 -22.01
N VAL A 245 -2.74 -24.85 -22.73
CA VAL A 245 -1.80 -24.07 -23.53
C VAL A 245 -2.02 -22.59 -23.24
N ILE A 246 -0.96 -21.90 -22.85
CA ILE A 246 -0.92 -20.47 -22.61
C ILE A 246 0.01 -19.85 -23.63
N VAL A 247 -0.49 -18.91 -24.42
CA VAL A 247 0.32 -18.05 -25.27
C VAL A 247 0.19 -16.62 -24.77
N SER A 248 1.30 -16.06 -24.34
CA SER A 248 1.33 -14.71 -23.79
C SER A 248 2.16 -13.80 -24.69
N VAL A 249 1.58 -12.67 -25.07
CA VAL A 249 2.23 -11.66 -25.92
C VAL A 249 2.32 -10.35 -25.15
N GLY A 250 3.48 -10.14 -24.53
CA GLY A 250 3.76 -8.95 -23.73
C GLY A 250 2.97 -8.86 -22.42
N ALA A 251 2.31 -9.93 -21.97
CA ALA A 251 1.67 -9.97 -20.65
C ALA A 251 2.61 -10.59 -19.62
N ASP A 252 2.71 -9.95 -18.45
CA ASP A 252 3.42 -10.47 -17.28
C ASP A 252 2.43 -10.86 -16.19
N PHE A 253 1.64 -11.90 -16.44
CA PHE A 253 0.55 -12.34 -15.55
C PHE A 253 1.03 -12.97 -14.23
N LEU A 254 2.31 -13.33 -14.10
CA LEU A 254 2.94 -13.69 -12.82
C LEU A 254 3.56 -12.48 -12.09
N GLY A 255 3.52 -11.30 -12.70
CA GLY A 255 3.84 -10.03 -12.07
C GLY A 255 2.56 -9.25 -11.75
N ASP A 256 2.56 -7.96 -12.07
CA ASP A 256 1.46 -7.05 -11.71
C ASP A 256 0.41 -6.84 -12.82
N TRP A 257 0.53 -7.56 -13.96
CA TRP A 257 -0.40 -7.39 -15.08
C TRP A 257 -1.86 -7.57 -14.63
N GLN A 258 -2.69 -6.55 -14.87
CA GLN A 258 -4.08 -6.50 -14.42
C GLN A 258 -4.22 -6.84 -12.92
N GLY A 259 -3.32 -6.32 -12.06
CA GLY A 259 -3.33 -6.52 -10.61
C GLY A 259 -2.93 -7.91 -10.12
N GLY A 260 -2.29 -8.72 -10.97
CA GLY A 260 -1.69 -10.01 -10.58
C GLY A 260 -2.69 -11.03 -10.00
N GLY A 261 -2.16 -11.98 -9.23
CA GLY A 261 -2.94 -12.99 -8.51
C GLY A 261 -3.22 -14.27 -9.30
N TYR A 262 -2.50 -14.47 -10.40
CA TYR A 262 -2.67 -15.62 -11.29
C TYR A 262 -1.71 -16.79 -10.99
N GLU A 263 -0.78 -16.60 -10.07
CA GLU A 263 0.34 -17.51 -9.77
C GLU A 263 -0.17 -18.86 -9.25
N VAL A 264 -1.17 -18.85 -8.37
CA VAL A 264 -1.77 -20.07 -7.82
C VAL A 264 -2.47 -20.88 -8.92
N GLY A 265 -3.19 -20.22 -9.82
CA GLY A 265 -3.87 -20.88 -10.94
C GLY A 265 -2.87 -21.48 -11.92
N TYR A 266 -1.84 -20.71 -12.27
CA TYR A 266 -0.76 -21.12 -13.16
C TYR A 266 0.01 -22.32 -12.59
N THR A 267 0.49 -22.23 -11.35
CA THR A 267 1.34 -23.26 -10.72
C THR A 267 0.64 -24.61 -10.56
N LYS A 268 -0.68 -24.63 -10.29
CA LYS A 268 -1.47 -25.88 -10.21
C LYS A 268 -1.38 -26.73 -11.48
N ARG A 269 -1.19 -26.11 -12.65
CA ARG A 269 -1.04 -26.79 -13.95
C ARG A 269 0.39 -26.99 -14.40
N ARG A 270 1.36 -26.65 -13.54
CA ARG A 270 2.80 -26.86 -13.78
C ARG A 270 3.36 -28.07 -13.02
N ILE A 271 2.53 -28.76 -12.23
CA ILE A 271 2.89 -30.02 -11.57
C ILE A 271 2.71 -31.15 -12.59
N PRO A 272 3.76 -31.92 -12.93
CA PRO A 272 3.69 -32.98 -13.94
C PRO A 272 3.02 -34.26 -13.42
N ASP A 273 2.04 -34.13 -12.54
CA ASP A 273 1.30 -35.27 -12.01
C ASP A 273 0.43 -35.86 -13.12
N HIS A 274 0.44 -37.19 -13.25
CA HIS A 274 -0.20 -37.93 -14.35
C HIS A 274 0.26 -37.56 -15.78
N GLY A 275 1.46 -36.99 -15.94
CA GLY A 275 2.09 -36.80 -17.25
C GLY A 275 1.53 -35.64 -18.11
N ASN A 276 0.65 -34.81 -17.54
CA ASN A 276 0.12 -33.61 -18.20
C ASN A 276 0.63 -32.34 -17.50
N MET A 277 1.09 -31.38 -18.29
CA MET A 277 1.57 -30.08 -17.82
C MET A 277 1.18 -29.01 -18.83
N SER A 278 0.67 -27.87 -18.33
CA SER A 278 0.31 -26.74 -19.18
C SER A 278 1.53 -26.23 -19.93
N LYS A 279 1.41 -26.06 -21.25
CA LYS A 279 2.47 -25.50 -22.09
C LYS A 279 2.37 -23.99 -22.13
N HIS A 280 3.47 -23.30 -21.88
CA HIS A 280 3.53 -21.84 -21.87
C HIS A 280 4.54 -21.31 -22.89
N ILE A 281 4.06 -20.53 -23.86
CA ILE A 281 4.87 -19.79 -24.83
C ILE A 281 4.75 -18.29 -24.54
N GLN A 282 5.87 -17.66 -24.24
CA GLN A 282 5.97 -16.22 -23.98
C GLN A 282 6.63 -15.52 -25.18
N PHE A 283 5.98 -14.48 -25.67
CA PHE A 283 6.59 -13.47 -26.55
C PHE A 283 6.72 -12.17 -25.76
N GLU A 284 7.94 -11.70 -25.54
CA GLU A 284 8.16 -10.47 -24.79
C GLU A 284 9.45 -9.77 -25.19
N SER A 285 9.52 -8.47 -24.91
CA SER A 285 10.73 -7.68 -25.13
C SER A 285 11.65 -7.75 -23.91
N ASN A 286 11.12 -7.37 -22.75
CA ASN A 286 11.83 -7.47 -21.48
C ASN A 286 11.78 -8.90 -20.95
N MET A 287 12.70 -9.27 -20.07
CA MET A 287 12.61 -10.53 -19.32
C MET A 287 11.77 -10.32 -18.07
N THR A 288 10.68 -11.07 -17.95
CA THR A 288 9.74 -10.99 -16.82
C THR A 288 9.72 -12.27 -16.00
N LEU A 289 9.03 -12.26 -14.85
CA LEU A 289 8.78 -13.50 -14.09
C LEU A 289 7.98 -14.50 -14.92
N THR A 290 7.00 -14.02 -15.68
CA THR A 290 6.20 -14.83 -16.59
C THR A 290 7.07 -15.50 -17.65
N GLY A 291 7.94 -14.74 -18.32
CA GLY A 291 8.85 -15.28 -19.32
C GLY A 291 9.90 -16.23 -18.75
N GLY A 292 10.46 -15.93 -17.58
CA GLY A 292 11.41 -16.80 -16.88
C GLY A 292 10.83 -18.15 -16.49
N ASN A 293 9.51 -18.22 -16.27
CA ASN A 293 8.79 -19.45 -15.93
C ASN A 293 8.09 -20.12 -17.14
N SER A 294 8.29 -19.60 -18.36
CA SER A 294 7.72 -20.17 -19.59
C SER A 294 8.51 -21.38 -20.12
N ASP A 295 7.89 -22.24 -20.93
CA ASP A 295 8.60 -23.36 -21.57
C ASP A 295 9.39 -22.90 -22.80
N LYS A 296 8.86 -21.90 -23.51
CA LYS A 296 9.49 -21.26 -24.66
C LYS A 296 9.30 -19.76 -24.56
N ARG A 297 10.43 -19.05 -24.54
CA ARG A 297 10.48 -17.59 -24.53
C ARG A 297 11.08 -17.09 -25.84
N TYR A 298 10.34 -16.24 -26.53
CA TYR A 298 10.76 -15.59 -27.76
C TYR A 298 10.93 -14.09 -27.51
N MET A 299 12.14 -13.60 -27.77
CA MET A 299 12.45 -12.18 -27.69
C MET A 299 11.95 -11.50 -28.96
N VAL A 300 11.02 -10.56 -28.79
CA VAL A 300 10.44 -9.77 -29.87
C VAL A 300 10.42 -8.31 -29.47
N SER A 301 10.65 -7.40 -30.41
CA SER A 301 10.58 -5.96 -30.13
C SER A 301 9.13 -5.51 -29.86
N PRO A 302 8.89 -4.40 -29.13
CA PRO A 302 7.53 -3.92 -28.88
C PRO A 302 6.72 -3.65 -30.16
N SER A 303 7.39 -3.23 -31.24
CA SER A 303 6.78 -3.02 -32.56
C SER A 303 6.37 -4.32 -33.25
N GLU A 304 7.11 -5.42 -33.03
CA GLU A 304 6.80 -6.74 -33.58
C GLU A 304 5.71 -7.48 -32.80
N GLN A 305 5.54 -7.23 -31.49
CA GLN A 305 4.53 -7.92 -30.66
C GLN A 305 3.11 -7.83 -31.25
N LYS A 306 2.73 -6.67 -31.80
CA LYS A 306 1.43 -6.49 -32.49
C LYS A 306 1.31 -7.38 -33.72
N GLN A 307 2.41 -7.57 -34.47
CA GLN A 307 2.45 -8.41 -35.66
C GLN A 307 2.42 -9.89 -35.30
N VAL A 308 3.10 -10.30 -34.22
CA VAL A 308 3.02 -11.64 -33.63
C VAL A 308 1.58 -11.98 -33.28
N LEU A 309 0.89 -11.11 -32.53
CA LEU A 309 -0.50 -11.32 -32.13
C LEU A 309 -1.44 -11.39 -33.34
N LEU A 310 -1.26 -10.50 -34.31
CA LEU A 310 -2.02 -10.50 -35.57
C LEU A 310 -1.80 -11.80 -36.37
N ASN A 311 -0.57 -12.29 -36.47
CA ASN A 311 -0.26 -13.51 -37.19
C ASN A 311 -0.87 -14.76 -36.52
N ILE A 312 -0.90 -14.80 -35.18
CA ILE A 312 -1.58 -15.86 -34.43
C ILE A 312 -3.08 -15.85 -34.76
N TYR A 313 -3.73 -14.69 -34.69
CA TYR A 313 -5.13 -14.54 -35.04
C TYR A 313 -5.42 -14.93 -36.49
N ALA A 314 -4.67 -14.38 -37.44
CA ALA A 314 -4.81 -14.64 -38.87
C ALA A 314 -4.74 -16.14 -39.19
N ALA A 315 -3.74 -16.81 -38.60
CA ALA A 315 -3.59 -18.24 -38.73
C ALA A 315 -4.81 -18.97 -38.15
N LEU A 316 -5.18 -18.73 -36.89
CA LEU A 316 -6.30 -19.43 -36.23
C LEU A 316 -7.64 -19.23 -36.94
N ALA A 317 -7.97 -18.00 -37.32
CA ALA A 317 -9.20 -17.63 -38.02
C ALA A 317 -9.24 -18.10 -39.49
N GLY A 318 -8.09 -18.47 -40.07
CA GLY A 318 -8.00 -18.81 -41.49
C GLY A 318 -8.17 -17.61 -42.41
N THR A 319 -7.78 -16.41 -41.95
CA THR A 319 -7.99 -15.14 -42.66
C THR A 319 -6.71 -14.31 -42.67
N GLY A 320 -6.50 -13.52 -43.73
CA GLY A 320 -5.40 -12.55 -43.81
C GLY A 320 -4.06 -13.17 -44.22
N THR A 321 -3.07 -12.30 -44.47
CA THR A 321 -1.71 -12.70 -44.87
C THR A 321 -0.76 -12.52 -43.70
N ALA A 322 0.02 -13.56 -43.40
CA ALA A 322 1.04 -13.51 -42.37
C ALA A 322 2.09 -12.43 -42.70
N LYS A 323 2.34 -11.54 -41.74
CA LYS A 323 3.43 -10.57 -41.82
C LYS A 323 4.75 -11.21 -41.42
N GLN A 324 5.84 -10.76 -42.00
CA GLN A 324 7.18 -11.21 -41.61
C GLN A 324 7.49 -10.72 -40.19
N VAL A 325 7.93 -11.64 -39.32
CA VAL A 325 8.34 -11.37 -37.94
C VAL A 325 9.61 -12.17 -37.63
N SER A 326 10.50 -11.62 -36.81
CA SER A 326 11.77 -12.29 -36.45
C SER A 326 11.59 -13.69 -35.86
N GLN A 327 10.53 -13.90 -35.07
CA GLN A 327 10.25 -15.16 -34.38
C GLN A 327 9.09 -15.94 -35.02
N GLY A 328 9.11 -16.07 -36.35
CA GLY A 328 8.07 -16.75 -37.13
C GLY A 328 7.86 -18.23 -36.73
N GLU A 329 8.94 -18.92 -36.35
CA GLU A 329 8.87 -20.29 -35.82
C GLU A 329 8.07 -20.38 -34.51
N GLY A 330 8.23 -19.40 -33.62
CA GLY A 330 7.49 -19.32 -32.36
C GLY A 330 6.01 -19.12 -32.62
N VAL A 331 5.65 -18.26 -33.58
CA VAL A 331 4.26 -18.07 -34.01
C VAL A 331 3.66 -19.36 -34.53
N ALA A 332 4.37 -20.08 -35.41
CA ALA A 332 3.92 -21.36 -35.94
C ALA A 332 3.71 -22.40 -34.83
N GLN A 333 4.63 -22.45 -33.85
CA GLN A 333 4.52 -23.34 -32.69
C GLN A 333 3.34 -22.98 -31.78
N ALA A 334 3.14 -21.70 -31.51
CA ALA A 334 1.99 -21.19 -30.74
C ALA A 334 0.66 -21.58 -31.39
N VAL A 335 0.50 -21.32 -32.69
CA VAL A 335 -0.71 -21.69 -33.44
C VAL A 335 -0.94 -23.20 -33.40
N LYS A 336 0.10 -24.01 -33.62
CA LYS A 336 0.01 -25.48 -33.57
C LYS A 336 -0.55 -25.95 -32.23
N PHE A 337 -0.02 -25.45 -31.11
CA PHE A 337 -0.49 -25.86 -29.79
C PHE A 337 -1.88 -25.31 -29.45
N LEU A 338 -2.18 -24.07 -29.82
CA LEU A 338 -3.52 -23.49 -29.61
C LEU A 338 -4.59 -24.29 -30.37
N ARG A 339 -4.33 -24.69 -31.62
CA ARG A 339 -5.26 -25.54 -32.38
C ARG A 339 -5.48 -26.90 -31.73
N ALA A 340 -4.41 -27.51 -31.21
CA ALA A 340 -4.50 -28.80 -30.54
C ALA A 340 -5.28 -28.72 -29.21
N ALA A 341 -5.14 -27.61 -28.49
CA ALA A 341 -5.80 -27.41 -27.20
C ALA A 341 -7.27 -26.97 -27.32
N GLY A 342 -7.65 -26.30 -28.42
CA GLY A 342 -9.01 -25.77 -28.62
C GLY A 342 -9.43 -24.86 -27.45
N SER A 343 -10.56 -25.17 -26.82
CA SER A 343 -11.09 -24.47 -25.64
C SER A 343 -10.18 -24.48 -24.41
N LYS A 344 -9.14 -25.31 -24.39
CA LYS A 344 -8.15 -25.35 -23.30
C LYS A 344 -6.92 -24.48 -23.59
N GLY A 345 -6.90 -23.78 -24.73
CA GLY A 345 -5.92 -22.76 -25.05
C GLY A 345 -6.37 -21.37 -24.58
N VAL A 346 -5.43 -20.52 -24.19
CA VAL A 346 -5.69 -19.11 -23.87
C VAL A 346 -4.59 -18.23 -24.44
N VAL A 347 -4.98 -17.06 -24.95
CA VAL A 347 -4.07 -16.01 -25.39
C VAL A 347 -4.26 -14.77 -24.54
N VAL A 348 -3.18 -14.26 -23.95
CA VAL A 348 -3.19 -13.04 -23.14
C VAL A 348 -2.23 -12.00 -23.71
N THR A 349 -2.54 -10.73 -23.55
CA THR A 349 -1.67 -9.64 -24.01
C THR A 349 -1.60 -8.47 -23.05
N GLY A 350 -0.39 -7.94 -22.85
CA GLY A 350 -0.12 -6.71 -22.09
C GLY A 350 0.20 -5.51 -22.98
N ILE A 351 -0.07 -5.60 -24.29
CA ILE A 351 0.14 -4.49 -25.21
C ILE A 351 -0.90 -3.40 -24.91
N GLN A 352 -0.44 -2.20 -24.59
CA GLN A 352 -1.28 -1.02 -24.32
C GLN A 352 -1.80 -0.39 -25.63
N ASP A 353 -2.62 -1.15 -26.37
CA ASP A 353 -3.27 -0.75 -27.62
C ASP A 353 -4.64 -1.43 -27.72
N LYS A 354 -5.70 -0.65 -27.96
CA LYS A 354 -7.09 -1.15 -28.01
C LYS A 354 -7.26 -2.26 -29.06
N ASN A 355 -6.62 -2.14 -30.23
CA ASN A 355 -6.74 -3.14 -31.29
C ASN A 355 -6.00 -4.43 -30.94
N ALA A 356 -4.84 -4.34 -30.31
CA ALA A 356 -4.13 -5.52 -29.81
C ALA A 356 -4.98 -6.27 -28.77
N GLN A 357 -5.58 -5.55 -27.83
CA GLN A 357 -6.50 -6.12 -26.84
C GLN A 357 -7.71 -6.78 -27.51
N LEU A 358 -8.35 -6.11 -28.48
CA LEU A 358 -9.45 -6.69 -29.27
C LEU A 358 -9.05 -7.98 -30.00
N ILE A 359 -7.84 -8.06 -30.55
CA ILE A 359 -7.35 -9.28 -31.20
C ILE A 359 -7.20 -10.41 -30.18
N ALA A 360 -6.63 -10.17 -29.00
CA ALA A 360 -6.52 -11.20 -27.97
C ALA A 360 -7.90 -11.70 -27.50
N LEU A 361 -8.85 -10.79 -27.29
CA LEU A 361 -10.23 -11.15 -26.96
C LEU A 361 -10.87 -11.98 -28.09
N ALA A 362 -10.67 -11.59 -29.36
CA ALA A 362 -11.18 -12.31 -30.51
C ALA A 362 -10.56 -13.71 -30.66
N ILE A 363 -9.26 -13.88 -30.39
CA ILE A 363 -8.61 -15.19 -30.37
C ILE A 363 -9.25 -16.07 -29.29
N ASN A 364 -9.43 -15.57 -28.07
CA ASN A 364 -10.05 -16.35 -26.99
C ASN A 364 -11.51 -16.71 -27.28
N GLN A 365 -12.25 -15.83 -27.96
CA GLN A 365 -13.60 -16.11 -28.43
C GLN A 365 -13.61 -17.21 -29.51
N LEU A 366 -12.69 -17.15 -30.48
CA LEU A 366 -12.52 -18.18 -31.52
C LEU A 366 -12.17 -19.55 -30.92
N LEU A 367 -11.31 -19.57 -29.91
CA LEU A 367 -10.94 -20.80 -29.20
C LEU A 367 -12.04 -21.30 -28.27
N GLN A 368 -13.01 -20.45 -27.91
CA GLN A 368 -13.95 -20.69 -26.80
C GLN A 368 -13.19 -21.02 -25.51
N SER A 369 -12.19 -20.21 -25.18
CA SER A 369 -11.26 -20.48 -24.08
C SER A 369 -11.98 -20.61 -22.73
N ALA A 370 -11.89 -21.79 -22.11
CA ALA A 370 -12.44 -22.06 -20.78
C ALA A 370 -11.71 -21.31 -19.65
N ALA A 371 -10.50 -20.80 -19.93
CA ALA A 371 -9.71 -20.03 -18.99
C ALA A 371 -10.15 -18.57 -18.90
N MET A 372 -10.78 -18.00 -19.94
CA MET A 372 -11.22 -16.61 -19.92
C MET A 372 -12.68 -16.50 -19.49
N ASN A 373 -12.97 -15.70 -18.46
CA ASN A 373 -14.32 -15.41 -18.02
C ASN A 373 -14.71 -13.97 -18.34
N VAL A 374 -15.80 -13.83 -19.11
CA VAL A 374 -16.35 -12.53 -19.52
C VAL A 374 -17.46 -12.04 -18.58
N ALA A 375 -18.08 -12.93 -17.80
CA ALA A 375 -19.13 -12.59 -16.85
C ALA A 375 -18.56 -12.19 -15.47
N ILE A 376 -17.49 -12.85 -15.04
CA ILE A 376 -16.74 -12.48 -13.84
C ILE A 376 -15.67 -11.48 -14.25
N THR A 377 -15.89 -10.22 -13.90
CA THR A 377 -14.96 -9.13 -14.21
C THR A 377 -14.19 -8.69 -12.97
N LYS A 378 -12.98 -8.17 -13.16
CA LYS A 378 -12.20 -7.55 -12.08
C LYS A 378 -12.50 -6.04 -12.04
N ASN A 379 -12.74 -5.51 -10.84
CA ASN A 379 -13.07 -4.09 -10.59
C ASN A 379 -11.89 -3.30 -9.99
N ILE A 380 -10.68 -3.79 -10.22
CA ILE A 380 -9.42 -3.27 -9.68
C ILE A 380 -8.77 -2.18 -10.52
N ARG A 381 -9.23 -1.99 -11.77
CA ARG A 381 -8.82 -0.90 -12.67
C ARG A 381 -10.04 -0.36 -13.38
N LYS A 382 -10.21 0.96 -13.35
CA LYS A 382 -11.36 1.68 -13.97
C LYS A 382 -10.94 3.01 -14.59
N GLY A 383 -9.64 3.31 -14.68
CA GLY A 383 -9.13 4.54 -15.28
C GLY A 383 -9.53 4.76 -16.74
N SER A 384 -9.44 6.02 -17.17
CA SER A 384 -9.62 6.42 -18.57
C SER A 384 -8.67 7.55 -18.94
N ASP A 385 -7.67 7.23 -19.77
CA ASP A 385 -6.66 8.21 -20.21
C ASP A 385 -7.30 9.37 -20.99
N VAL A 386 -8.37 9.08 -21.74
CA VAL A 386 -9.14 10.09 -22.49
C VAL A 386 -9.79 11.08 -21.53
N ARG A 387 -10.45 10.59 -20.47
CA ARG A 387 -11.12 11.46 -19.50
C ARG A 387 -10.12 12.27 -18.67
N VAL A 388 -8.97 11.70 -18.34
CA VAL A 388 -7.90 12.41 -17.63
C VAL A 388 -7.32 13.53 -18.50
N LYS A 389 -7.03 13.25 -19.78
CA LYS A 389 -6.58 14.30 -20.73
C LYS A 389 -7.62 15.41 -20.88
N GLN A 390 -8.90 15.05 -20.95
CA GLN A 390 -9.99 16.02 -21.01
C GLN A 390 -10.06 16.88 -19.75
N LEU A 391 -9.91 16.27 -18.56
CA LEU A 391 -9.86 17.00 -17.29
C LEU A 391 -8.73 18.04 -17.27
N ILE A 392 -7.52 17.66 -17.68
CA ILE A 392 -6.38 18.60 -17.75
C ILE A 392 -6.70 19.76 -18.69
N ALA A 393 -7.25 19.49 -19.87
CA ALA A 393 -7.64 20.52 -20.83
C ALA A 393 -8.72 21.46 -20.26
N ASP A 394 -9.70 20.93 -19.54
CA ASP A 394 -10.77 21.73 -18.92
C ASP A 394 -10.28 22.55 -17.72
N MET A 395 -9.31 22.04 -16.95
CA MET A 395 -8.60 22.80 -15.92
C MET A 395 -7.78 23.95 -16.55
N GLN A 396 -7.03 23.67 -17.62
CA GLN A 396 -6.27 24.70 -18.37
C GLN A 396 -7.19 25.79 -18.92
N ALA A 397 -8.38 25.42 -19.38
CA ALA A 397 -9.40 26.35 -19.87
C ALA A 397 -10.19 27.07 -18.75
N GLY A 398 -9.91 26.81 -17.47
CA GLY A 398 -10.59 27.44 -16.34
C GLY A 398 -12.05 27.00 -16.15
N LYS A 399 -12.44 25.83 -16.69
CA LYS A 399 -13.82 25.31 -16.59
C LYS A 399 -14.08 24.52 -15.31
N VAL A 400 -13.02 24.12 -14.60
CA VAL A 400 -13.09 23.34 -13.36
C VAL A 400 -13.00 24.28 -12.16
N GLY A 401 -14.09 24.40 -11.42
CA GLY A 401 -14.18 25.23 -10.22
C GLY A 401 -13.53 24.59 -9.00
N ALA A 402 -13.74 23.28 -8.80
CA ALA A 402 -13.08 22.52 -7.73
C ALA A 402 -12.48 21.20 -8.23
N LEU A 403 -11.38 20.79 -7.61
CA LEU A 403 -10.78 19.47 -7.79
C LEU A 403 -10.55 18.83 -6.41
N ILE A 404 -11.26 17.74 -6.13
CA ILE A 404 -11.09 16.90 -4.94
C ILE A 404 -10.35 15.64 -5.37
N MET A 405 -9.19 15.39 -4.78
CA MET A 405 -8.31 14.27 -5.14
C MET A 405 -8.28 13.24 -4.02
N TYR A 406 -8.31 11.96 -4.37
CA TYR A 406 -8.18 10.88 -3.41
C TYR A 406 -7.45 9.69 -4.01
N ASN A 407 -6.49 9.15 -3.27
CA ASN A 407 -5.75 7.94 -3.65
C ASN A 407 -5.06 8.09 -5.03
N THR A 408 -4.42 9.23 -5.23
CA THR A 408 -3.75 9.58 -6.48
C THR A 408 -2.67 10.63 -6.25
N ASN A 409 -1.59 10.59 -7.05
CA ASN A 409 -0.54 11.60 -7.06
C ASN A 409 -0.13 11.97 -8.50
N PRO A 410 -0.99 12.72 -9.23
CA PRO A 410 -0.74 13.16 -10.60
C PRO A 410 0.56 13.94 -10.81
N ALA A 411 0.92 14.81 -9.86
CA ALA A 411 2.10 15.66 -9.96
C ALA A 411 3.41 14.86 -9.96
N TYR A 412 3.39 13.64 -9.41
CA TYR A 412 4.51 12.70 -9.47
C TYR A 412 4.41 11.72 -10.64
N THR A 413 3.22 11.15 -10.87
CA THR A 413 3.07 9.95 -11.71
C THR A 413 2.68 10.22 -13.16
N MET A 414 2.13 11.39 -13.48
CA MET A 414 1.70 11.66 -14.86
C MET A 414 2.90 11.83 -15.79
N PRO A 415 2.85 11.31 -17.03
CA PRO A 415 3.88 11.58 -18.04
C PRO A 415 4.07 13.07 -18.35
N ASP A 416 3.01 13.86 -18.18
CA ASP A 416 3.01 15.31 -18.37
C ASP A 416 2.56 16.01 -17.07
N SER A 417 3.31 15.74 -15.99
CA SER A 417 3.01 16.27 -14.65
C SER A 417 3.11 17.79 -14.57
N GLU A 418 3.98 18.41 -15.37
CA GLU A 418 4.08 19.87 -15.48
C GLU A 418 2.77 20.49 -16.00
N ALA A 419 2.19 19.93 -17.06
CA ALA A 419 0.91 20.40 -17.57
C ALA A 419 -0.22 20.28 -16.53
N PHE A 420 -0.21 19.21 -15.72
CA PHE A 420 -1.16 19.06 -14.61
C PHE A 420 -0.95 20.13 -13.53
N ALA A 421 0.29 20.35 -13.09
CA ALA A 421 0.61 21.34 -12.07
C ALA A 421 0.25 22.77 -12.50
N GLU A 422 0.50 23.14 -13.77
CA GLU A 422 0.08 24.43 -14.33
C GLU A 422 -1.45 24.53 -14.43
N ALA A 423 -2.13 23.47 -14.85
CA ALA A 423 -3.59 23.43 -14.93
C ALA A 423 -4.24 23.59 -13.54
N LEU A 424 -3.63 23.04 -12.49
CA LEU A 424 -4.13 23.08 -11.13
C LEU A 424 -4.23 24.52 -10.59
N LYS A 425 -3.36 25.43 -11.02
CA LYS A 425 -3.37 26.84 -10.63
C LYS A 425 -4.64 27.58 -11.08
N ASN A 426 -5.32 27.08 -12.11
CA ASN A 426 -6.56 27.67 -12.63
C ASN A 426 -7.81 27.19 -11.87
N VAL A 427 -7.68 26.21 -10.97
CA VAL A 427 -8.79 25.66 -10.20
C VAL A 427 -9.00 26.46 -8.93
N LYS A 428 -10.23 26.91 -8.66
CA LYS A 428 -10.54 27.81 -7.55
C LYS A 428 -10.43 27.14 -6.19
N LEU A 429 -10.78 25.85 -6.10
CA LEU A 429 -10.68 25.05 -4.89
C LEU A 429 -9.95 23.73 -5.17
N THR A 430 -8.86 23.46 -4.46
CA THR A 430 -8.12 22.20 -4.58
C THR A 430 -8.02 21.53 -3.22
N VAL A 431 -8.53 20.31 -3.12
CA VAL A 431 -8.53 19.50 -1.90
C VAL A 431 -7.84 18.17 -2.20
N ASN A 432 -6.75 17.85 -1.51
CA ASN A 432 -6.13 16.54 -1.59
C ASN A 432 -6.45 15.70 -0.34
N CYS A 433 -7.00 14.52 -0.53
CA CYS A 433 -7.24 13.54 0.53
C CYS A 433 -6.08 12.54 0.54
N SER A 434 -5.07 12.80 1.37
CA SER A 434 -3.82 12.03 1.41
C SER A 434 -3.32 11.80 2.84
N SER A 435 -2.60 10.69 3.04
CA SER A 435 -1.96 10.36 4.31
C SER A 435 -0.57 11.00 4.44
N PHE A 436 -0.03 11.52 3.34
CA PHE A 436 1.31 12.10 3.23
C PHE A 436 1.24 13.47 2.53
N GLU A 437 2.23 14.32 2.80
CA GLU A 437 2.42 15.57 2.05
C GLU A 437 3.22 15.28 0.78
N ASP A 438 2.60 14.55 -0.14
CA ASP A 438 3.17 14.19 -1.44
C ASP A 438 3.20 15.38 -2.43
N GLU A 439 3.79 15.16 -3.62
CA GLU A 439 3.96 16.18 -4.65
C GLU A 439 2.64 16.85 -5.07
N THR A 440 1.53 16.10 -5.08
CA THR A 440 0.21 16.67 -5.40
C THR A 440 -0.34 17.44 -4.20
N ALA A 441 -0.22 16.89 -2.99
CA ALA A 441 -0.65 17.54 -1.76
C ALA A 441 -0.01 18.92 -1.59
N ALA A 442 1.30 19.01 -1.85
CA ALA A 442 2.07 20.26 -1.75
C ALA A 442 1.60 21.36 -2.72
N LEU A 443 0.90 20.99 -3.79
CA LEU A 443 0.36 21.93 -4.78
C LEU A 443 -1.13 22.29 -4.51
N THR A 444 -1.74 21.73 -3.48
CA THR A 444 -3.15 21.98 -3.14
C THR A 444 -3.34 23.02 -2.05
N GLN A 445 -4.53 23.63 -2.04
CA GLN A 445 -4.92 24.57 -1.00
C GLN A 445 -5.27 23.86 0.31
N TYR A 446 -5.92 22.70 0.25
CA TYR A 446 -6.40 21.98 1.42
C TYR A 446 -5.94 20.53 1.38
N ILE A 447 -5.44 20.02 2.50
CA ILE A 447 -5.11 18.62 2.67
C ILE A 447 -6.01 18.01 3.74
N ALA A 448 -6.95 17.17 3.32
CA ALA A 448 -7.74 16.33 4.20
C ALA A 448 -6.92 15.07 4.55
N THR A 449 -6.32 15.05 5.73
CA THR A 449 -5.47 13.92 6.12
C THR A 449 -6.24 12.63 6.28
N THR A 450 -5.92 11.63 5.45
CA THR A 450 -6.60 10.34 5.45
C THR A 450 -5.97 9.33 6.43
N PRO A 451 -6.77 8.43 7.03
CA PRO A 451 -6.26 7.29 7.78
C PRO A 451 -5.60 6.26 6.87
N HIS A 452 -4.75 5.42 7.46
CA HIS A 452 -4.33 4.17 6.85
C HIS A 452 -5.50 3.18 6.79
N TYR A 453 -5.53 2.25 5.84
CA TYR A 453 -6.65 1.31 5.67
C TYR A 453 -6.94 0.44 6.91
N LEU A 454 -5.94 0.24 7.77
CA LEU A 454 -6.08 -0.48 9.05
C LEU A 454 -6.71 0.35 10.18
N GLU A 455 -6.94 1.63 9.94
CA GLU A 455 -7.58 2.59 10.86
C GLU A 455 -8.99 3.01 10.37
N SER A 456 -9.42 2.50 9.22
CA SER A 456 -10.65 2.89 8.53
C SER A 456 -11.61 1.72 8.29
N TRP A 457 -12.88 2.07 8.12
CA TRP A 457 -13.92 1.15 7.68
C TRP A 457 -14.11 1.25 6.17
N GLY A 458 -14.46 0.14 5.53
CA GLY A 458 -14.88 0.17 4.14
C GLY A 458 -15.36 -1.17 3.63
N ASP A 459 -15.60 -1.22 2.34
CA ASP A 459 -15.99 -2.42 1.62
C ASP A 459 -15.22 -2.56 0.30
N VAL A 460 -15.09 -3.80 -0.16
CA VAL A 460 -14.44 -4.11 -1.44
C VAL A 460 -15.30 -5.05 -2.26
N ASN A 461 -15.28 -4.84 -3.56
CA ASN A 461 -15.85 -5.71 -4.59
C ASN A 461 -14.76 -5.90 -5.66
N ILE A 462 -13.75 -6.71 -5.35
CA ILE A 462 -12.56 -6.91 -6.20
C ILE A 462 -12.95 -7.61 -7.51
N LYS A 463 -13.81 -8.64 -7.42
CA LYS A 463 -14.40 -9.35 -8.56
C LYS A 463 -15.94 -9.30 -8.52
N THR A 464 -16.58 -9.42 -9.67
CA THR A 464 -18.04 -9.55 -9.75
C THR A 464 -18.52 -10.73 -8.89
N GLY A 465 -19.54 -10.50 -8.06
CA GLY A 465 -20.13 -11.52 -7.18
C GLY A 465 -19.42 -11.70 -5.83
N GLU A 466 -18.38 -10.93 -5.55
CA GLU A 466 -17.63 -10.97 -4.29
C GLU A 466 -17.83 -9.68 -3.48
N HIS A 467 -18.05 -9.79 -2.17
CA HIS A 467 -18.03 -8.64 -1.26
C HIS A 467 -17.13 -8.93 -0.06
N GLY A 468 -16.21 -8.02 0.23
CA GLY A 468 -15.36 -8.02 1.41
C GLY A 468 -15.56 -6.76 2.23
N LEU A 469 -15.23 -6.84 3.52
CA LEU A 469 -15.21 -5.68 4.41
C LEU A 469 -13.77 -5.34 4.77
N MET A 470 -13.46 -4.05 4.75
CA MET A 470 -12.23 -3.49 5.29
C MET A 470 -12.51 -3.09 6.74
N GLN A 471 -12.11 -3.96 7.67
CA GLN A 471 -12.26 -3.72 9.10
C GLN A 471 -11.01 -3.00 9.63
N PRO A 472 -11.18 -1.93 10.43
CA PRO A 472 -10.06 -1.35 11.15
C PRO A 472 -9.63 -2.30 12.26
N THR A 473 -8.34 -2.28 12.55
CA THR A 473 -7.70 -3.17 13.53
C THR A 473 -6.96 -2.39 14.61
N ILE A 474 -6.89 -1.08 14.45
CA ILE A 474 -6.41 -0.12 15.43
C ILE A 474 -7.24 1.16 15.30
N ARG A 475 -7.33 1.92 16.40
CA ARG A 475 -7.88 3.29 16.34
C ARG A 475 -6.92 4.20 15.58
N PRO A 476 -7.41 5.26 14.90
CA PRO A 476 -6.55 6.23 14.24
C PRO A 476 -5.41 6.72 15.14
N LEU A 477 -4.17 6.60 14.66
CA LEU A 477 -2.98 7.04 15.40
C LEU A 477 -2.83 8.56 15.43
N PHE A 478 -3.34 9.23 14.40
CA PHE A 478 -3.31 10.68 14.24
C PHE A 478 -4.72 11.26 14.07
N ASN A 479 -4.83 12.59 14.00
CA ASN A 479 -6.11 13.27 13.81
C ASN A 479 -6.55 13.22 12.33
N THR A 480 -6.83 12.02 11.85
CA THR A 480 -7.19 11.73 10.46
C THR A 480 -8.69 11.57 10.29
N ARG A 481 -9.19 11.74 9.06
CA ARG A 481 -10.59 11.54 8.68
C ARG A 481 -10.65 10.80 7.34
N GLN A 482 -11.56 9.83 7.22
CA GLN A 482 -11.71 9.08 5.97
C GLN A 482 -12.16 10.02 4.84
N PHE A 483 -11.81 9.67 3.60
CA PHE A 483 -12.32 10.39 2.43
C PHE A 483 -13.86 10.38 2.42
N GLN A 484 -14.46 9.25 2.75
CA GLN A 484 -15.91 9.07 2.85
C GLN A 484 -16.51 10.00 3.92
N ASP A 485 -15.92 10.04 5.11
CA ASP A 485 -16.35 10.95 6.18
C ASP A 485 -16.12 12.44 5.84
N THR A 486 -15.25 12.74 4.88
CA THR A 486 -15.02 14.11 4.38
C THR A 486 -16.05 14.51 3.32
N LEU A 487 -16.66 13.54 2.63
CA LEU A 487 -17.73 13.78 1.66
C LEU A 487 -19.12 13.87 2.29
N LEU A 488 -19.33 13.17 3.42
CA LEU A 488 -20.54 13.24 4.25
C LEU A 488 -20.61 14.57 4.99
#